data_AF-A0A085LC46-F1
#
_entry.id   AF-A0A085LC46-F1
#
_cell.length_a   1.000
_cell.length_b   1.000
_cell.length_c   1.000
_cell.angle_alpha   90.00
_cell.angle_beta   90.00
_cell.angle_gamma   90.00
#
_symmetry.space_group_name_H-M   'P 1'
#
loop_
_entity.id
_entity.type
_entity.pdbx_description
1 polymer ?
#
loop_
_entity_poly.entity_id
_entity_poly.type
_entity_poly.pdbx_seq_one_letter_code
_entity_poly.pdbx_strand_id
1 'polypeptide(L)'
;MADTTLNQTPRGSRLHIAIFGRRNAGKSSLINALTNQNIAIVSAIPGTTTDPVYKSMEILPLGPVVLIDTAGIDDVGQLGALRIEKALAVLAKTDLMLLVIDPALEAGIYEEEVIARAKENNVPVIGVLNKIDLYPQEAQNLTPLLSKQLVLPVVAVSASTKQGIEALKLAMIKAAPKDWVTPTILGDLISPGDTVVLVVPIDLAAPKGRLILPQVQTIRDILDHDALAIVVKERELKAALAGIKSKPRLVVTDSQAFLKVAADTPKDVLLTSFSILFARYKGDLPTLVAGAKAIEELEPGDKVLIAEACTHHRVEDDIGTVKIPRWLRQVVGGPLEFNWASGLELPANLKDYKLIIHCGACMINRKEMLHRLMQAKATGVPIVNYGVLIAYVHGILKRALAPFPEAAQNLEEAEEEKDERCYAGDLK
;
A
#
# COMPACT_ATOMS: atom_id res chain seq x y z
N MET A 1 32.18 3.60 4.81
CA MET A 1 31.49 3.09 3.60
C MET A 1 30.04 3.47 3.75
N ALA A 2 29.50 4.28 2.82
CA ALA A 2 28.13 4.77 2.92
C ALA A 2 27.15 3.61 2.72
N ASP A 3 26.17 3.51 3.61
CA ASP A 3 25.21 2.42 3.74
C ASP A 3 24.25 2.40 2.53
N THR A 4 24.55 1.56 1.54
CA THR A 4 23.84 1.45 0.25
C THR A 4 22.57 0.59 0.32
N THR A 5 22.19 0.08 1.49
CA THR A 5 20.96 -0.67 1.76
C THR A 5 19.71 0.21 1.81
N LEU A 6 19.86 1.51 2.17
CA LEU A 6 18.77 2.48 2.32
C LEU A 6 17.90 2.68 1.06
N ASN A 7 18.39 2.31 -0.12
CA ASN A 7 17.67 2.45 -1.40
C ASN A 7 17.07 1.16 -1.96
N GLN A 8 17.20 0.01 -1.28
CA GLN A 8 16.80 -1.28 -1.87
C GLN A 8 15.33 -1.65 -1.63
N THR A 9 14.73 -1.25 -0.49
CA THR A 9 13.30 -1.52 -0.21
C THR A 9 12.42 -0.33 -0.61
N PRO A 10 11.38 -0.50 -1.44
CA PRO A 10 10.46 0.58 -1.79
C PRO A 10 9.74 1.16 -0.58
N ARG A 11 9.44 2.47 -0.57
CA ARG A 11 8.67 3.10 0.52
C ARG A 11 7.33 2.41 0.80
N GLY A 12 6.68 1.87 -0.21
CA GLY A 12 5.41 1.13 -0.08
C GLY A 12 5.54 -0.27 0.54
N SER A 13 6.74 -0.78 0.75
CA SER A 13 7.00 -2.10 1.35
C SER A 13 7.70 -1.99 2.72
N ARG A 14 7.66 -0.81 3.35
CA ARG A 14 8.31 -0.52 4.65
C ARG A 14 7.27 -0.17 5.70
N LEU A 15 7.62 -0.38 6.97
CA LEU A 15 6.74 -0.07 8.11
C LEU A 15 6.63 1.44 8.22
N HIS A 16 5.42 1.98 8.13
CA HIS A 16 5.19 3.42 8.28
C HIS A 16 4.93 3.72 9.74
N ILE A 17 5.88 4.38 10.39
CA ILE A 17 5.77 4.77 11.79
C ILE A 17 5.53 6.27 11.82
N ALA A 18 4.36 6.70 12.28
CA ALA A 18 4.07 8.12 12.41
C ALA A 18 4.38 8.61 13.82
N ILE A 19 4.98 9.80 13.89
CA ILE A 19 5.36 10.43 15.15
C ILE A 19 4.44 11.64 15.35
N PHE A 20 3.60 11.52 16.37
CA PHE A 20 2.61 12.51 16.78
C PHE A 20 3.01 13.09 18.12
N GLY A 21 2.45 14.26 18.44
CA GLY A 21 2.67 14.92 19.73
C GLY A 21 2.65 16.44 19.58
N ARG A 22 2.48 17.12 20.71
CA ARG A 22 2.43 18.59 20.78
C ARG A 22 3.71 19.24 20.26
N ARG A 23 3.66 20.53 19.95
CA ARG A 23 4.85 21.33 19.66
C ARG A 23 5.84 21.23 20.81
N ASN A 24 7.13 21.22 20.46
CA ASN A 24 8.24 21.15 21.41
C ASN A 24 8.30 19.90 22.30
N ALA A 25 7.41 18.91 22.14
CA ALA A 25 7.48 17.62 22.86
C ALA A 25 8.74 16.79 22.52
N GLY A 26 9.49 17.19 21.49
CA GLY A 26 10.78 16.60 21.12
C GLY A 26 10.71 15.47 20.09
N LYS A 27 9.66 15.45 19.25
CA LYS A 27 9.50 14.52 18.10
C LYS A 27 10.76 14.43 17.23
N SER A 28 11.26 15.60 16.82
CA SER A 28 12.46 15.76 16.02
C SER A 28 13.72 15.14 16.66
N SER A 29 13.92 15.39 17.96
CA SER A 29 15.03 14.79 18.71
C SER A 29 14.87 13.28 18.85
N LEU A 30 13.64 12.80 19.05
CA LEU A 30 13.34 11.37 19.15
C LEU A 30 13.67 10.63 17.85
N ILE A 31 13.35 11.21 16.68
CA ILE A 31 13.72 10.65 15.37
C ILE A 31 15.23 10.44 15.28
N ASN A 32 16.01 11.45 15.68
CA ASN A 32 17.47 11.38 15.62
C ASN A 32 18.02 10.35 16.61
N ALA A 33 17.41 10.24 17.81
CA ALA A 33 17.80 9.24 18.80
C ALA A 33 17.50 7.80 18.35
N LEU A 34 16.34 7.55 17.71
CA LEU A 34 15.93 6.23 17.22
C LEU A 34 16.82 5.71 16.08
N THR A 35 17.28 6.61 15.22
CA THR A 35 18.06 6.28 14.02
C THR A 35 19.56 6.19 14.26
N ASN A 36 20.03 6.66 15.41
CA ASN A 36 21.45 6.77 15.72
C ASN A 36 22.24 7.58 14.68
N GLN A 37 21.56 8.40 13.87
CA GLN A 37 22.14 9.27 12.85
C GLN A 37 21.94 10.74 13.26
N ASN A 38 22.99 11.56 13.13
CA ASN A 38 22.88 13.02 13.26
C ASN A 38 22.26 13.60 11.98
N ILE A 39 21.02 13.25 11.67
CA ILE A 39 20.28 13.91 10.60
C ILE A 39 19.81 15.24 11.19
N ALA A 40 20.58 16.30 10.96
CA ALA A 40 20.12 17.65 11.23
C ALA A 40 18.75 17.84 10.56
N ILE A 41 17.73 18.17 11.36
CA ILE A 41 16.45 18.61 10.84
C ILE A 41 16.66 20.04 10.40
N VAL A 42 17.23 20.20 9.20
CA VAL A 42 17.32 21.51 8.55
C VAL A 42 16.05 21.69 7.73
N SER A 43 14.98 22.13 8.41
CA SER A 43 14.15 23.18 7.82
C SER A 43 14.55 24.44 8.58
N ALA A 44 15.34 25.30 7.95
CA ALA A 44 15.88 26.50 8.57
C ALA A 44 14.83 27.61 8.79
N ILE A 45 13.54 27.30 8.73
CA ILE A 45 12.45 28.29 8.82
C ILE A 45 11.39 27.77 9.81
N PRO A 46 11.33 28.31 11.03
CA PRO A 46 10.20 28.09 11.94
C PRO A 46 8.90 28.51 11.25
N GLY A 47 7.92 27.59 11.16
CA GLY A 47 6.57 27.91 10.65
C GLY A 47 6.19 27.38 9.27
N THR A 48 6.99 26.52 8.62
CA THR A 48 6.70 26.03 7.24
C THR A 48 6.23 24.58 7.14
N THR A 49 6.13 23.83 8.23
CA THR A 49 5.71 22.42 8.19
C THR A 49 4.19 22.28 8.24
N THR A 50 3.52 22.44 7.09
CA THR A 50 2.09 22.07 6.94
C THR A 50 1.88 20.69 6.35
N ASP A 51 2.92 20.07 5.77
CA ASP A 51 2.83 18.76 5.12
C ASP A 51 3.73 17.73 5.82
N PRO A 52 3.26 16.47 5.99
CA PRO A 52 4.03 15.41 6.62
C PRO A 52 5.36 15.13 5.92
N VAL A 53 6.45 14.96 6.68
CA VAL A 53 7.77 14.66 6.12
C VAL A 53 8.05 13.16 6.23
N TYR A 54 8.30 12.52 5.09
CA TYR A 54 8.61 11.08 4.99
C TYR A 54 10.12 10.84 4.97
N LYS A 55 10.63 10.05 5.91
CA LYS A 55 12.05 9.68 5.99
C LYS A 55 12.22 8.17 5.97
N SER A 56 12.83 7.67 4.92
CA SER A 56 13.21 6.27 4.73
C SER A 56 14.49 5.97 5.50
N MET A 57 14.47 4.96 6.36
CA MET A 57 15.60 4.60 7.23
C MET A 57 15.52 3.14 7.69
N GLU A 58 16.51 2.71 8.46
CA GLU A 58 16.54 1.40 9.08
C GLU A 58 16.60 1.57 10.61
N ILE A 59 15.72 0.87 11.33
CA ILE A 59 15.72 0.83 12.80
C ILE A 59 16.02 -0.61 13.18
N LEU A 60 17.23 -0.91 13.66
CA LEU A 60 17.53 -2.24 14.18
C LEU A 60 16.85 -2.43 15.55
N PRO A 61 16.17 -3.57 15.82
CA PRO A 61 16.00 -4.77 14.98
C PRO A 61 14.75 -4.78 14.06
N LEU A 62 13.94 -3.72 14.01
CA LEU A 62 12.73 -3.66 13.16
C LEU A 62 13.02 -3.78 11.64
N GLY A 63 14.19 -3.36 11.18
CA GLY A 63 14.55 -3.33 9.76
C GLY A 63 14.13 -2.03 9.05
N PRO A 64 13.83 -2.05 7.74
CA PRO A 64 13.58 -0.85 6.96
C PRO A 64 12.19 -0.25 7.23
N VAL A 65 12.17 1.03 7.63
CA VAL A 65 10.96 1.78 7.99
C VAL A 65 10.85 3.10 7.21
N VAL A 66 9.67 3.70 7.25
CA VAL A 66 9.42 5.10 6.89
C VAL A 66 8.92 5.80 8.13
N LEU A 67 9.68 6.76 8.66
CA LEU A 67 9.17 7.66 9.68
C LEU A 67 8.38 8.79 9.03
N ILE A 68 7.19 9.04 9.56
CA ILE A 68 6.32 10.14 9.14
C ILE A 68 6.31 11.17 10.28
N ASP A 69 6.99 12.29 10.07
CA ASP A 69 6.97 13.41 11.02
C ASP A 69 5.72 14.25 10.76
N THR A 70 4.76 14.17 11.68
CA THR A 70 3.56 15.01 11.64
C THR A 70 3.88 16.31 12.35
N ALA A 71 3.85 17.42 11.62
CA ALA A 71 4.02 18.74 12.22
C ALA A 71 3.05 18.88 13.41
N GLY A 72 3.51 19.40 14.56
CA GLY A 72 2.69 19.45 15.79
C GLY A 72 1.30 20.03 15.52
N ILE A 73 0.27 19.20 15.71
CA ILE A 73 -1.12 19.45 15.27
C ILE A 73 -1.88 20.34 16.28
N ASP A 74 -1.18 20.97 17.23
CA ASP A 74 -1.73 21.66 18.40
C ASP A 74 -2.04 23.16 18.18
N ASP A 75 -2.35 23.61 16.96
CA ASP A 75 -2.79 25.01 16.76
C ASP A 75 -4.29 25.16 17.08
N VAL A 76 -4.58 25.86 18.18
CA VAL A 76 -5.91 26.35 18.53
C VAL A 76 -6.26 27.53 17.63
N GLY A 77 -7.08 27.32 16.60
CA GLY A 77 -7.58 28.37 15.71
C GLY A 77 -8.46 27.83 14.57
N GLN A 78 -9.11 28.71 13.79
CA GLN A 78 -10.03 28.35 12.68
C GLN A 78 -9.37 27.47 11.57
N LEU A 79 -8.04 27.33 11.57
CA LEU A 79 -7.24 26.43 10.71
C LEU A 79 -7.04 25.02 11.29
N GLY A 80 -7.61 24.71 12.47
CA GLY A 80 -7.44 23.43 13.17
C GLY A 80 -8.12 22.25 12.49
N ALA A 81 -9.32 22.44 11.92
CA ALA A 81 -10.08 21.36 11.28
C ALA A 81 -9.34 20.76 10.06
N LEU A 82 -8.79 21.61 9.19
CA LEU A 82 -8.03 21.17 8.01
C LEU A 82 -6.73 20.45 8.39
N ARG A 83 -6.13 20.79 9.54
CA ARG A 83 -4.93 20.10 10.05
C ARG A 83 -5.24 18.77 10.71
N ILE A 84 -6.38 18.67 11.39
CA ILE A 84 -6.90 17.40 11.89
C ILE A 84 -7.18 16.47 10.70
N GLU A 85 -7.84 16.94 9.64
CA GLU A 85 -8.02 16.15 8.40
C GLU A 85 -6.69 15.68 7.80
N LYS A 86 -5.71 16.58 7.64
CA LYS A 86 -4.36 16.19 7.16
C LYS A 86 -3.66 15.18 8.06
N ALA A 87 -3.87 15.27 9.37
CA ALA A 87 -3.34 14.31 10.33
C ALA A 87 -4.03 12.94 10.22
N LEU A 88 -5.35 12.91 9.97
CA LEU A 88 -6.10 11.69 9.69
C LEU A 88 -5.60 10.99 8.43
N ALA A 89 -5.27 11.76 7.38
CA ALA A 89 -4.67 11.23 6.15
C ALA A 89 -3.35 10.48 6.39
N VAL A 90 -2.61 10.83 7.45
CA VAL A 90 -1.40 10.12 7.85
C VAL A 90 -1.73 8.78 8.51
N LEU A 91 -2.78 8.72 9.33
CA LEU A 91 -3.17 7.48 10.02
C LEU A 91 -3.58 6.36 9.04
N ALA A 92 -4.19 6.73 7.90
CA ALA A 92 -4.59 5.80 6.84
C ALA A 92 -3.43 4.94 6.28
N LYS A 93 -2.19 5.41 6.40
CA LYS A 93 -0.97 4.69 5.97
C LYS A 93 -0.03 4.33 7.11
N THR A 94 -0.38 4.68 8.35
CA THR A 94 0.48 4.49 9.53
C THR A 94 0.29 3.09 10.11
N ASP A 95 1.34 2.29 10.16
CA ASP A 95 1.31 0.94 10.76
C ASP A 95 1.54 0.96 12.27
N LEU A 96 2.24 1.98 12.78
CA LEU A 96 2.50 2.19 14.21
C LEU A 96 2.56 3.70 14.51
N MET A 97 1.90 4.15 15.58
CA MET A 97 1.98 5.54 16.04
C MET A 97 2.81 5.68 17.32
N LEU A 98 3.76 6.60 17.31
CA LEU A 98 4.45 7.08 18.51
C LEU A 98 3.85 8.42 18.92
N LEU A 99 3.19 8.46 20.09
CA LEU A 99 2.64 9.69 20.66
C LEU A 99 3.61 10.26 21.67
N VAL A 100 4.34 11.32 21.30
CA VAL A 100 5.35 11.96 22.14
C VAL A 100 4.68 12.92 23.11
N ILE A 101 4.90 12.66 24.40
CA ILE A 101 4.35 13.40 25.55
C ILE A 101 5.52 14.07 26.27
N ASP A 102 5.35 15.35 26.60
CA ASP A 102 6.29 16.11 27.41
C ASP A 102 5.82 16.10 28.87
N PRO A 103 6.64 15.69 29.86
CA PRO A 103 6.28 15.72 31.27
C PRO A 103 5.87 17.11 31.77
N ALA A 104 6.36 18.18 31.12
CA ALA A 104 6.00 19.55 31.46
C ALA A 104 4.59 19.94 30.99
N LEU A 105 3.97 19.13 30.12
CA LEU A 105 2.64 19.35 29.59
C LEU A 105 1.70 18.28 30.17
N GLU A 106 0.58 18.72 30.75
CA GLU A 106 -0.45 17.76 31.17
C GLU A 106 -1.08 17.10 29.94
N ALA A 107 -1.05 15.76 29.90
CA ALA A 107 -1.79 14.99 28.93
C ALA A 107 -3.29 15.19 29.16
N GLY A 108 -4.04 15.42 28.10
CA GLY A 108 -5.47 15.68 28.18
C GLY A 108 -6.18 15.42 26.86
N ILE A 109 -7.14 16.29 26.54
CA ILE A 109 -8.06 16.12 25.41
C ILE A 109 -7.33 15.84 24.08
N TYR A 110 -6.24 16.55 23.80
CA TYR A 110 -5.47 16.35 22.56
C TYR A 110 -4.94 14.91 22.43
N GLU A 111 -4.32 14.39 23.48
CA GLU A 111 -3.79 13.02 23.48
C GLU A 111 -4.93 11.99 23.30
N GLU A 112 -6.03 12.17 24.03
CA GLU A 112 -7.21 11.31 23.97
C GLU A 112 -7.86 11.29 22.57
N GLU A 113 -8.01 12.44 21.93
CA GLU A 113 -8.54 12.56 20.56
C GLU A 113 -7.65 11.83 19.55
N VAL A 114 -6.33 12.06 19.60
CA VAL A 114 -5.38 11.41 18.67
C VAL A 114 -5.40 9.89 18.86
N ILE A 115 -5.51 9.40 20.11
CA ILE A 115 -5.63 7.97 20.41
C ILE A 115 -6.95 7.40 19.88
N ALA A 116 -8.07 8.10 20.07
CA ALA A 116 -9.37 7.67 19.57
C ALA A 116 -9.35 7.50 18.04
N ARG A 117 -8.77 8.46 17.32
CA ARG A 117 -8.60 8.40 15.86
C ARG A 117 -7.67 7.27 15.40
N ALA A 118 -6.59 7.03 16.13
CA ALA A 118 -5.70 5.91 15.85
C ALA A 118 -6.44 4.57 16.02
N LYS A 119 -7.28 4.43 17.05
CA LYS A 119 -8.13 3.26 17.27
C LYS A 119 -9.15 3.06 16.14
N GLU A 120 -9.82 4.12 15.68
CA GLU A 120 -10.72 4.06 14.52
C GLU A 120 -10.03 3.52 13.25
N ASN A 121 -8.72 3.78 13.09
CA ASN A 121 -7.91 3.33 11.96
C ASN A 121 -7.12 2.03 12.24
N ASN A 122 -7.41 1.33 13.34
CA ASN A 122 -6.68 0.14 13.78
C ASN A 122 -5.15 0.34 13.80
N VAL A 123 -4.71 1.51 14.27
CA VAL A 123 -3.29 1.85 14.41
C VAL A 123 -2.87 1.61 15.87
N PRO A 124 -1.92 0.70 16.15
CA PRO A 124 -1.37 0.55 17.50
C PRO A 124 -0.62 1.82 17.92
N VAL A 125 -0.74 2.20 19.19
CA VAL A 125 -0.18 3.43 19.75
C VAL A 125 0.78 3.12 20.89
N ILE A 126 1.96 3.73 20.86
CA ILE A 126 2.90 3.77 21.99
C ILE A 126 3.03 5.21 22.45
N GLY A 127 2.78 5.45 23.73
CA GLY A 127 3.08 6.72 24.38
C GLY A 127 4.56 6.81 24.67
N VAL A 128 5.18 7.95 24.34
CA VAL A 128 6.59 8.20 24.54
C VAL A 128 6.74 9.41 25.45
N LEU A 129 6.94 9.18 26.74
CA LEU A 129 7.20 10.25 27.70
C LEU A 129 8.66 10.70 27.56
N ASN A 130 8.88 11.79 26.84
CA ASN A 130 10.22 12.28 26.47
C ASN A 130 10.79 13.22 27.54
N LYS A 131 12.05 13.66 27.40
CA LYS A 131 12.72 14.65 28.28
C LYS A 131 12.85 14.24 29.74
N ILE A 132 12.93 12.94 30.04
CA ILE A 132 13.08 12.45 31.42
C ILE A 132 14.38 12.88 32.09
N ASP A 133 15.38 13.34 31.31
CA ASP A 133 16.60 13.96 31.81
C ASP A 133 16.34 15.28 32.54
N LEU A 134 15.28 16.01 32.16
CA LEU A 134 14.88 17.27 32.79
C LEU A 134 13.91 17.05 33.96
N TYR A 135 13.12 15.97 33.91
CA TYR A 135 12.05 15.67 34.87
C TYR A 135 12.14 14.23 35.40
N PRO A 136 13.25 13.83 36.06
CA PRO A 136 13.51 12.44 36.42
C PRO A 136 12.57 11.89 37.48
N GLN A 137 12.07 12.73 38.41
CA GLN A 137 11.15 12.29 39.47
C GLN A 137 9.71 12.16 38.94
N GLU A 138 9.29 13.13 38.13
CA GLU A 138 7.99 13.17 37.48
C GLU A 138 7.85 11.99 36.52
N ALA A 139 8.90 11.66 35.76
CA ALA A 139 8.89 10.54 34.82
C ALA A 139 8.55 9.20 35.48
N GLN A 140 9.05 8.93 36.68
CA GLN A 140 8.79 7.68 37.41
C GLN A 140 7.31 7.56 37.81
N ASN A 141 6.69 8.68 38.20
CA ASN A 141 5.30 8.70 38.62
C ASN A 141 4.33 8.79 37.44
N LEU A 142 4.65 9.61 36.43
CA LEU A 142 3.77 9.87 35.29
C LEU A 142 3.68 8.69 34.34
N THR A 143 4.75 7.91 34.15
CA THR A 143 4.74 6.76 33.22
C THR A 143 3.61 5.75 33.53
N PRO A 144 3.50 5.20 34.76
CA PRO A 144 2.41 4.27 35.09
C PRO A 144 1.03 4.95 35.13
N LEU A 145 0.97 6.23 35.52
CA LEU A 145 -0.29 6.99 35.53
C LEU A 145 -0.84 7.20 34.11
N LEU A 146 -0.02 7.72 33.20
CA LEU A 146 -0.37 7.94 31.81
C LEU A 146 -0.72 6.63 31.10
N SER A 147 -0.01 5.54 31.39
CA SER A 147 -0.33 4.23 30.81
C SER A 147 -1.72 3.74 31.20
N LYS A 148 -2.15 3.98 32.45
CA LYS A 148 -3.50 3.66 32.92
C LYS A 148 -4.54 4.64 32.36
N GLN A 149 -4.26 5.94 32.39
CA GLN A 149 -5.18 6.99 31.95
C GLN A 149 -5.49 6.87 30.45
N LEU A 150 -4.46 6.73 29.62
CA LEU A 150 -4.58 6.68 28.17
C LEU A 150 -4.83 5.26 27.63
N VAL A 151 -4.78 4.25 28.51
CA VAL A 151 -5.01 2.83 28.20
C VAL A 151 -4.11 2.36 27.04
N LEU A 152 -2.81 2.62 27.16
CA LEU A 152 -1.79 2.28 26.16
C LEU A 152 -0.41 2.07 26.81
N PRO A 153 0.53 1.37 26.15
CA PRO A 153 1.89 1.26 26.65
C PRO A 153 2.63 2.61 26.59
N VAL A 154 3.15 3.08 27.72
CA VAL A 154 3.97 4.30 27.81
C VAL A 154 5.42 3.92 28.11
N VAL A 155 6.36 4.45 27.33
CA VAL A 155 7.80 4.28 27.51
C VAL A 155 8.44 5.63 27.81
N ALA A 156 9.19 5.69 28.91
CA ALA A 156 9.91 6.88 29.33
C ALA A 156 11.28 6.94 28.63
N VAL A 157 11.59 8.06 27.98
CA VAL A 157 12.83 8.25 27.20
C VAL A 157 13.42 9.64 27.39
N SER A 158 14.73 9.74 27.16
CA SER A 158 15.39 11.01 26.91
C SER A 158 16.04 10.94 25.54
N ALA A 159 15.50 11.70 24.58
CA ALA A 159 16.10 11.78 23.25
C ALA A 159 17.51 12.44 23.26
N SER A 160 17.79 13.32 24.23
CA SER A 160 19.08 14.01 24.37
C SER A 160 20.17 13.06 24.88
N THR A 161 19.88 12.29 25.93
CA THR A 161 20.85 11.36 26.55
C THR A 161 20.78 9.95 25.98
N LYS A 162 19.79 9.67 25.13
CA LYS A 162 19.42 8.35 24.59
C LYS A 162 18.97 7.34 25.64
N GLN A 163 18.68 7.78 26.87
CA GLN A 163 18.09 6.92 27.90
C GLN A 163 16.72 6.39 27.44
N GLY A 164 16.47 5.10 27.63
CA GLY A 164 15.17 4.47 27.32
C GLY A 164 14.92 4.17 25.84
N ILE A 165 15.80 4.59 24.92
CA ILE A 165 15.60 4.38 23.47
C ILE A 165 15.57 2.90 23.08
N GLU A 166 16.42 2.06 23.69
CA GLU A 166 16.40 0.61 23.42
C GLU A 166 15.11 -0.04 23.93
N ALA A 167 14.61 0.39 25.09
CA ALA A 167 13.31 -0.07 25.60
C ALA A 167 12.16 0.35 24.66
N LEU A 168 12.23 1.56 24.09
CA LEU A 168 11.27 2.02 23.10
C LEU A 168 11.33 1.17 21.82
N LYS A 169 12.52 0.85 21.30
CA LYS A 169 12.66 -0.05 20.13
C LYS A 169 12.04 -1.42 20.38
N LEU A 170 12.25 -2.00 21.57
CA LEU A 170 11.63 -3.27 21.94
C LEU A 170 10.10 -3.17 22.03
N ALA A 171 9.58 -2.08 22.59
CA ALA A 171 8.14 -1.82 22.61
C ALA A 171 7.57 -1.66 21.20
N MET A 172 8.29 -0.99 20.30
CA MET A 172 7.94 -0.86 18.89
C MET A 172 7.88 -2.21 18.19
N ILE A 173 8.85 -3.12 18.41
CA ILE A 173 8.81 -4.49 17.87
C ILE A 173 7.58 -5.24 18.35
N LYS A 174 7.26 -5.13 19.65
CA LYS A 174 6.13 -5.83 20.26
C LYS A 174 4.78 -5.31 19.77
N ALA A 175 4.68 -4.00 19.51
CA ALA A 175 3.44 -3.34 19.09
C ALA A 175 3.27 -3.29 17.56
N ALA A 176 4.35 -3.41 16.79
CA ALA A 176 4.27 -3.51 15.35
C ALA A 176 3.34 -4.69 14.99
N PRO A 177 2.46 -4.52 13.98
CA PRO A 177 1.55 -5.59 13.57
C PRO A 177 2.33 -6.89 13.35
N LYS A 178 1.91 -8.01 13.96
CA LYS A 178 2.61 -9.30 13.76
C LYS A 178 2.49 -9.79 12.32
N ASP A 179 1.42 -9.38 11.63
CA ASP A 179 1.19 -9.56 10.20
C ASP A 179 1.97 -8.55 9.33
N TRP A 180 2.91 -7.80 9.92
CA TRP A 180 3.79 -6.88 9.19
C TRP A 180 4.77 -7.60 8.24
N VAL A 181 4.92 -8.93 8.36
CA VAL A 181 5.52 -9.68 7.26
C VAL A 181 4.57 -9.54 6.08
N THR A 182 4.88 -8.58 5.19
CA THR A 182 4.14 -8.37 3.94
C THR A 182 3.87 -9.74 3.34
N PRO A 183 2.63 -10.05 2.91
CA PRO A 183 2.35 -11.32 2.26
C PRO A 183 3.38 -11.52 1.15
N THR A 184 3.82 -12.75 0.92
CA THR A 184 4.70 -13.02 -0.21
C THR A 184 4.02 -12.63 -1.52
N ILE A 185 4.81 -12.26 -2.55
CA ILE A 185 4.26 -11.85 -3.84
C ILE A 185 3.70 -13.09 -4.55
N LEU A 186 4.50 -14.15 -4.60
CA LEU A 186 4.14 -15.44 -5.18
C LEU A 186 4.74 -16.64 -4.44
N GLY A 187 5.54 -16.44 -3.40
CA GLY A 187 6.26 -17.50 -2.67
C GLY A 187 5.36 -18.59 -2.10
N ASP A 188 4.09 -18.29 -1.85
CA ASP A 188 3.06 -19.24 -1.41
C ASP A 188 2.47 -20.07 -2.56
N LEU A 189 2.80 -19.74 -3.81
CA LEU A 189 2.37 -20.44 -5.02
C LEU A 189 3.42 -21.45 -5.53
N ILE A 190 4.62 -21.44 -4.93
CA ILE A 190 5.79 -22.17 -5.38
C ILE A 190 6.42 -22.97 -4.22
N SER A 191 7.23 -23.96 -4.58
CA SER A 191 8.04 -24.75 -3.65
C SER A 191 9.53 -24.66 -3.99
N PRO A 192 10.44 -24.94 -3.04
CA PRO A 192 11.87 -25.01 -3.32
C PRO A 192 12.19 -25.88 -4.54
N GLY A 193 13.00 -25.35 -5.46
CA GLY A 193 13.36 -26.01 -6.72
C GLY A 193 12.37 -25.82 -7.88
N ASP A 194 11.19 -25.22 -7.65
CA ASP A 194 10.27 -24.90 -8.74
C ASP A 194 10.89 -23.89 -9.71
N THR A 195 10.49 -23.96 -10.98
CA THR A 195 10.86 -22.96 -11.99
C THR A 195 9.73 -21.99 -12.23
N VAL A 196 10.01 -20.70 -12.13
CA VAL A 196 9.11 -19.60 -12.48
C VAL A 196 9.68 -18.84 -13.67
N VAL A 197 8.87 -18.66 -14.72
CA VAL A 197 9.27 -17.89 -15.91
C VAL A 197 8.64 -16.50 -15.83
N LEU A 198 9.48 -15.47 -15.83
CA LEU A 198 9.10 -14.06 -15.83
C LEU A 198 9.26 -13.48 -17.23
N VAL A 199 8.15 -13.13 -17.87
CA VAL A 199 8.13 -12.56 -19.21
C VAL A 199 8.05 -11.04 -19.12
N VAL A 200 9.18 -10.40 -19.42
CA VAL A 200 9.42 -8.97 -19.28
C VAL A 200 9.65 -8.36 -20.67
N PRO A 201 8.66 -7.65 -21.25
CA PRO A 201 8.87 -6.93 -22.50
C PRO A 201 9.86 -5.78 -22.32
N ILE A 202 10.37 -5.23 -23.43
CA ILE A 202 11.20 -4.01 -23.39
C ILE A 202 10.29 -2.85 -22.99
N ASP A 203 10.37 -2.45 -21.72
CA ASP A 203 9.67 -1.29 -21.23
C ASP A 203 10.47 -0.02 -21.59
N LEU A 204 9.95 0.79 -22.51
CA LEU A 204 10.53 2.09 -22.87
C LEU A 204 10.49 3.08 -21.70
N ALA A 205 9.61 2.87 -20.71
CA ALA A 205 9.48 3.70 -19.52
C ALA A 205 10.49 3.33 -18.42
N ALA A 206 11.13 2.16 -18.50
CA ALA A 206 12.19 1.77 -17.58
C ALA A 206 13.50 2.51 -17.92
N PRO A 207 14.23 3.05 -16.93
CA PRO A 207 15.55 3.62 -17.17
C PRO A 207 16.47 2.61 -17.84
N LYS A 208 17.25 3.05 -18.84
CA LYS A 208 18.22 2.18 -19.54
C LYS A 208 19.06 1.39 -18.53
N GLY A 209 19.06 0.07 -18.68
CA GLY A 209 19.85 -0.85 -17.84
C GLY A 209 19.21 -1.23 -16.51
N ARG A 210 17.91 -0.99 -16.30
CA ARG A 210 17.20 -1.38 -15.06
C ARG A 210 15.87 -2.08 -15.36
N LEU A 211 15.53 -3.07 -14.53
CA LEU A 211 14.19 -3.64 -14.46
C LEU A 211 13.27 -2.74 -13.64
N ILE A 212 11.96 -2.79 -13.91
CA ILE A 212 11.00 -2.09 -13.07
C ILE A 212 10.85 -2.81 -11.72
N LEU A 213 10.43 -2.06 -10.72
CA LEU A 213 10.40 -2.53 -9.35
C LEU A 213 9.58 -3.83 -9.14
N PRO A 214 8.37 -3.99 -9.71
CA PRO A 214 7.62 -5.24 -9.58
C PRO A 214 8.39 -6.48 -10.05
N GLN A 215 9.17 -6.35 -11.12
CA GLN A 215 9.98 -7.44 -11.66
C GLN A 215 11.12 -7.80 -10.70
N VAL A 216 11.84 -6.79 -10.18
CA VAL A 216 12.93 -7.01 -9.21
C VAL A 216 12.41 -7.66 -7.93
N GLN A 217 11.30 -7.18 -7.38
CA GLN A 217 10.71 -7.75 -6.17
C GLN A 217 10.24 -9.19 -6.39
N THR A 218 9.63 -9.48 -7.54
CA THR A 218 9.18 -10.84 -7.87
C THR A 218 10.37 -11.80 -8.03
N ILE A 219 11.46 -11.37 -8.68
CA ILE A 219 12.70 -12.17 -8.76
C ILE A 219 13.23 -12.46 -7.36
N ARG A 220 13.29 -11.44 -6.49
CA ARG A 220 13.79 -11.61 -5.12
C ARG A 220 12.92 -12.59 -4.34
N ASP A 221 11.61 -12.46 -4.40
CA ASP A 221 10.66 -13.34 -3.71
C ASP A 221 10.78 -14.80 -4.17
N ILE A 222 10.98 -15.05 -5.47
CA ILE A 222 11.29 -16.40 -5.99
C ILE A 222 12.56 -16.97 -5.34
N LEU A 223 13.63 -16.17 -5.29
CA LEU A 223 14.92 -16.59 -4.74
C LEU A 223 14.86 -16.79 -3.21
N ASP A 224 14.08 -15.99 -2.50
CA ASP A 224 13.84 -16.13 -1.06
C ASP A 224 13.12 -17.43 -0.68
N HIS A 225 12.45 -18.07 -1.64
CA HIS A 225 11.76 -19.34 -1.49
C HIS A 225 12.49 -20.49 -2.20
N ASP A 226 13.81 -20.36 -2.41
CA ASP A 226 14.70 -21.39 -2.97
C ASP A 226 14.26 -21.93 -4.35
N ALA A 227 13.61 -21.08 -5.16
CA ALA A 227 13.13 -21.42 -6.50
C ALA A 227 13.97 -20.76 -7.62
N LEU A 228 13.78 -21.25 -8.84
CA LEU A 228 14.52 -20.82 -10.04
C LEU A 228 13.74 -19.74 -10.78
N ALA A 229 14.30 -18.54 -10.90
CA ALA A 229 13.75 -17.47 -11.72
C ALA A 229 14.37 -17.46 -13.13
N ILE A 230 13.56 -17.63 -14.17
CA ILE A 230 13.98 -17.49 -15.58
C ILE A 230 13.33 -16.24 -16.16
N VAL A 231 14.14 -15.24 -16.53
CA VAL A 231 13.62 -13.98 -17.10
C VAL A 231 13.82 -13.97 -18.61
N VAL A 232 12.75 -13.73 -19.36
CA VAL A 232 12.75 -13.72 -20.83
C VAL A 232 11.94 -12.54 -21.36
N LYS A 233 12.17 -12.16 -22.62
CA LYS A 233 11.23 -11.31 -23.35
C LYS A 233 10.14 -12.15 -23.98
N GLU A 234 9.07 -11.51 -24.43
CA GLU A 234 7.89 -12.14 -25.00
C GLU A 234 8.17 -12.89 -26.32
N ARG A 235 9.31 -12.66 -26.98
CA ARG A 235 9.69 -13.36 -28.22
C ARG A 235 10.41 -14.67 -27.95
N GLU A 236 11.15 -14.75 -26.85
CA GLU A 236 11.97 -15.90 -26.47
C GLU A 236 11.21 -16.90 -25.60
N LEU A 237 9.99 -16.57 -25.14
CA LEU A 237 9.19 -17.43 -24.26
C LEU A 237 9.05 -18.87 -24.79
N LYS A 238 8.64 -19.05 -26.05
CA LYS A 238 8.49 -20.41 -26.63
C LYS A 238 9.79 -21.21 -26.58
N ALA A 239 10.90 -20.56 -26.96
CA ALA A 239 12.21 -21.19 -26.97
C ALA A 239 12.66 -21.54 -25.54
N ALA A 240 12.41 -20.65 -24.58
CA ALA A 240 12.71 -20.90 -23.17
C ALA A 240 11.89 -22.05 -22.59
N LEU A 241 10.57 -22.08 -22.85
CA LEU A 241 9.69 -23.18 -22.41
C LEU A 241 10.09 -24.53 -23.02
N ALA A 242 10.59 -24.54 -24.27
CA ALA A 242 11.08 -25.75 -24.92
C ALA A 242 12.47 -26.18 -24.40
N GLY A 243 13.29 -25.25 -23.93
CA GLY A 243 14.67 -25.49 -23.49
C GLY A 243 14.82 -25.90 -22.03
N ILE A 244 13.79 -25.68 -21.19
CA ILE A 244 13.81 -26.10 -19.78
C ILE A 244 13.46 -27.57 -19.63
N LYS A 245 14.24 -28.29 -18.82
CA LYS A 245 14.09 -29.74 -18.59
C LYS A 245 12.76 -30.10 -17.93
N SER A 246 12.32 -29.27 -16.98
CA SER A 246 11.07 -29.44 -16.24
C SER A 246 10.12 -28.31 -16.60
N LYS A 247 8.82 -28.64 -16.68
CA LYS A 247 7.78 -27.63 -16.89
C LYS A 247 7.82 -26.61 -15.75
N PRO A 248 7.65 -25.31 -16.06
CA PRO A 248 7.63 -24.30 -15.02
C PRO A 248 6.34 -24.43 -14.22
N ARG A 249 6.43 -24.14 -12.93
CA ARG A 249 5.28 -24.10 -12.03
C ARG A 249 4.35 -22.97 -12.41
N LEU A 250 4.92 -21.81 -12.75
CA LEU A 250 4.20 -20.57 -12.99
C LEU A 250 4.90 -19.73 -14.07
N VAL A 251 4.10 -19.12 -14.95
CA VAL A 251 4.53 -18.03 -15.83
C VAL A 251 3.91 -16.72 -15.33
N VAL A 252 4.74 -15.70 -15.15
CA VAL A 252 4.31 -14.34 -14.79
C VAL A 252 4.69 -13.41 -15.92
N THR A 253 3.80 -12.53 -16.33
CA THR A 253 4.08 -11.63 -17.47
C THR A 253 3.54 -10.22 -17.24
N ASP A 254 4.04 -9.26 -18.02
CA ASP A 254 3.48 -7.93 -18.08
C ASP A 254 2.11 -7.91 -18.76
N SER A 255 1.21 -7.06 -18.26
CA SER A 255 -0.15 -6.90 -18.80
C SER A 255 -0.16 -6.45 -20.28
N GLN A 256 0.92 -5.84 -20.79
CA GLN A 256 1.05 -5.47 -22.21
C GLN A 256 1.32 -6.67 -23.13
N ALA A 257 1.97 -7.72 -22.63
CA ALA A 257 2.30 -8.92 -23.40
C ALA A 257 1.31 -10.08 -23.15
N PHE A 258 0.24 -9.82 -22.38
CA PHE A 258 -0.57 -10.84 -21.73
C PHE A 258 -1.21 -11.84 -22.70
N LEU A 259 -1.82 -11.35 -23.78
CA LEU A 259 -2.46 -12.20 -24.79
C LEU A 259 -1.47 -13.12 -25.51
N LYS A 260 -0.33 -12.56 -25.95
CA LYS A 260 0.71 -13.34 -26.65
C LYS A 260 1.30 -14.41 -25.73
N VAL A 261 1.65 -14.02 -24.51
CA VAL A 261 2.23 -14.94 -23.53
C VAL A 261 1.26 -16.04 -23.16
N ALA A 262 -0.03 -15.72 -23.01
CA ALA A 262 -1.03 -16.74 -22.77
C ALA A 262 -1.16 -17.73 -23.93
N ALA A 263 -1.13 -17.26 -25.18
CA ALA A 263 -1.15 -18.15 -26.34
C ALA A 263 0.07 -19.08 -26.40
N ASP A 264 1.22 -18.58 -25.97
CA ASP A 264 2.50 -19.30 -26.01
C ASP A 264 2.74 -20.21 -24.80
N THR A 265 2.01 -19.99 -23.70
CA THR A 265 2.09 -20.78 -22.46
C THR A 265 1.14 -21.98 -22.54
N PRO A 266 1.58 -23.22 -22.25
CA PRO A 266 0.71 -24.39 -22.16
C PRO A 266 -0.46 -24.20 -21.19
N LYS A 267 -1.61 -24.83 -21.45
CA LYS A 267 -2.84 -24.66 -20.64
C LYS A 267 -2.73 -25.27 -19.23
N ASP A 268 -1.88 -26.27 -19.07
CA ASP A 268 -1.58 -26.96 -17.81
C ASP A 268 -0.54 -26.24 -16.95
N VAL A 269 0.09 -25.18 -17.48
CA VAL A 269 1.01 -24.31 -16.75
C VAL A 269 0.24 -23.11 -16.21
N LEU A 270 0.39 -22.85 -14.92
CA LEU A 270 -0.21 -21.68 -14.27
C LEU A 270 0.31 -20.39 -14.91
N LEU A 271 -0.58 -19.42 -15.08
CA LEU A 271 -0.27 -18.14 -15.71
C LEU A 271 -0.89 -17.01 -14.89
N THR A 272 -0.12 -15.95 -14.64
CA THR A 272 -0.65 -14.70 -14.09
C THR A 272 0.17 -13.50 -14.55
N SER A 273 -0.17 -12.29 -14.08
CA SER A 273 0.59 -11.08 -14.38
C SER A 273 1.24 -10.48 -13.15
N PHE A 274 2.28 -9.66 -13.36
CA PHE A 274 2.82 -8.82 -12.29
C PHE A 274 1.73 -7.94 -11.67
N SER A 275 0.80 -7.42 -12.49
CA SER A 275 -0.28 -6.55 -12.00
C SER A 275 -1.28 -7.29 -11.11
N ILE A 276 -1.60 -8.56 -11.39
CA ILE A 276 -2.48 -9.40 -10.56
C ILE A 276 -1.76 -9.79 -9.26
N LEU A 277 -0.49 -10.21 -9.34
CA LEU A 277 0.32 -10.49 -8.15
C LEU A 277 0.39 -9.27 -7.24
N PHE A 278 0.61 -8.08 -7.79
CA PHE A 278 0.68 -6.85 -7.00
C PHE A 278 -0.69 -6.37 -6.48
N ALA A 279 -1.78 -6.68 -7.20
CA ALA A 279 -3.14 -6.47 -6.70
C ALA A 279 -3.40 -7.27 -5.43
N ARG A 280 -2.94 -8.52 -5.38
CA ARG A 280 -2.98 -9.39 -4.18
C ARG A 280 -2.01 -8.92 -3.10
N TYR A 281 -0.76 -8.67 -3.47
CA TYR A 281 0.33 -8.31 -2.55
C TYR A 281 0.08 -6.98 -1.83
N LYS A 282 -0.51 -5.98 -2.50
CA LYS A 282 -0.78 -4.66 -1.89
C LYS A 282 -2.25 -4.42 -1.53
N GLY A 283 -3.18 -5.16 -2.11
CA GLY A 283 -4.61 -4.94 -1.93
C GLY A 283 -5.35 -6.20 -1.49
N ASP A 284 -6.60 -6.26 -1.92
CA ASP A 284 -7.53 -7.36 -1.72
C ASP A 284 -7.97 -7.84 -3.11
N LEU A 285 -7.34 -8.91 -3.60
CA LEU A 285 -7.60 -9.42 -4.95
C LEU A 285 -9.07 -9.85 -5.14
N PRO A 286 -9.73 -10.56 -4.21
CA PRO A 286 -11.15 -10.90 -4.33
C PRO A 286 -12.05 -9.68 -4.54
N THR A 287 -11.88 -8.63 -3.73
CA THR A 287 -12.64 -7.37 -3.86
C THR A 287 -12.43 -6.73 -5.23
N LEU A 288 -11.18 -6.69 -5.70
CA LEU A 288 -10.84 -6.11 -7.00
C LEU A 288 -11.41 -6.93 -8.17
N VAL A 289 -11.45 -8.26 -8.05
CA VAL A 289 -12.05 -9.16 -9.04
C VAL A 289 -13.57 -9.00 -9.08
N ALA A 290 -14.23 -8.92 -7.92
CA ALA A 290 -15.65 -8.64 -7.84
C ALA A 290 -15.99 -7.29 -8.50
N GLY A 291 -15.16 -6.26 -8.28
CA GLY A 291 -15.33 -4.97 -8.93
C GLY A 291 -15.16 -4.97 -10.44
N ALA A 292 -14.46 -5.96 -11.02
CA ALA A 292 -14.33 -6.08 -12.47
C ALA A 292 -15.67 -6.42 -13.15
N LYS A 293 -16.56 -7.12 -12.46
CA LYS A 293 -17.90 -7.47 -12.99
C LYS A 293 -18.80 -6.27 -13.19
N ALA A 294 -18.64 -5.23 -12.36
CA ALA A 294 -19.37 -3.98 -12.50
C ALA A 294 -19.11 -3.28 -13.84
N ILE A 295 -18.07 -3.67 -14.60
CA ILE A 295 -17.84 -3.20 -15.97
C ILE A 295 -18.99 -3.59 -16.90
N GLU A 296 -19.65 -4.73 -16.68
CA GLU A 296 -20.78 -5.19 -17.50
C GLU A 296 -22.09 -4.46 -17.20
N GLU A 297 -22.18 -3.85 -16.03
CA GLU A 297 -23.35 -3.09 -15.58
C GLU A 297 -23.26 -1.61 -15.97
N LEU A 298 -22.15 -1.18 -16.59
CA LEU A 298 -21.96 0.20 -17.02
C LEU A 298 -22.84 0.54 -18.23
N GLU A 299 -23.51 1.67 -18.15
CA GLU A 299 -24.34 2.23 -19.22
C GLU A 299 -23.75 3.53 -19.77
N PRO A 300 -24.07 3.92 -21.02
CA PRO A 300 -23.70 5.22 -21.55
C PRO A 300 -24.17 6.37 -20.64
N GLY A 301 -23.24 7.25 -20.26
CA GLY A 301 -23.48 8.37 -19.34
C GLY A 301 -23.07 8.09 -17.90
N ASP A 302 -22.74 6.85 -17.53
CA ASP A 302 -22.26 6.53 -16.19
C ASP A 302 -20.93 7.21 -15.86
N LYS A 303 -20.77 7.55 -14.58
CA LYS A 303 -19.56 8.18 -14.03
C LYS A 303 -18.57 7.14 -13.55
N VAL A 304 -17.34 7.22 -14.05
CA VAL A 304 -16.23 6.34 -13.70
C VAL A 304 -15.06 7.16 -13.15
N LEU A 305 -14.62 6.81 -11.94
CA LEU A 305 -13.47 7.45 -11.31
C LEU A 305 -12.18 6.69 -11.66
N ILE A 306 -11.22 7.36 -12.28
CA ILE A 306 -9.84 6.88 -12.40
C ILE A 306 -9.02 7.44 -11.23
N ALA A 307 -8.59 6.57 -10.32
CA ALA A 307 -7.89 6.95 -9.09
C ALA A 307 -6.40 6.53 -9.12
N GLU A 308 -5.50 7.52 -9.04
CA GLU A 308 -4.05 7.32 -9.08
C GLU A 308 -3.38 7.73 -7.77
N ALA A 309 -2.61 6.84 -7.19
CA ALA A 309 -1.91 7.07 -5.93
C ALA A 309 -0.54 7.78 -6.09
N CYS A 310 -0.29 8.40 -7.24
CA CYS A 310 0.95 9.15 -7.54
C CYS A 310 0.65 10.39 -8.38
N THR A 311 1.52 11.40 -8.28
CA THR A 311 1.35 12.71 -8.92
C THR A 311 2.23 12.91 -10.16
N HIS A 312 2.72 11.83 -10.77
CA HIS A 312 3.66 11.91 -11.90
C HIS A 312 3.01 12.50 -13.17
N HIS A 313 3.83 13.10 -14.04
CA HIS A 313 3.39 13.64 -15.31
C HIS A 313 2.94 12.52 -16.25
N ARG A 314 1.71 12.65 -16.75
CA ARG A 314 1.06 11.75 -17.70
C ARG A 314 1.72 11.92 -19.07
N VAL A 315 2.14 10.81 -19.66
CA VAL A 315 2.75 10.76 -20.99
C VAL A 315 1.68 10.59 -22.07
N GLU A 316 2.00 10.88 -23.32
CA GLU A 316 1.14 10.52 -24.46
C GLU A 316 0.92 8.99 -24.47
N ASP A 317 -0.32 8.54 -24.65
CA ASP A 317 -0.75 7.12 -24.59
C ASP A 317 -0.74 6.45 -23.20
N ASP A 318 -0.94 7.24 -22.15
CA ASP A 318 -1.05 6.76 -20.77
C ASP A 318 -2.24 5.79 -20.54
N ILE A 319 -2.01 4.78 -19.70
CA ILE A 319 -2.96 3.69 -19.43
C ILE A 319 -4.24 4.23 -18.79
N GLY A 320 -4.10 5.09 -17.78
CA GLY A 320 -5.21 5.59 -16.98
C GLY A 320 -6.07 6.65 -17.68
N THR A 321 -5.45 7.46 -18.55
CA THR A 321 -6.14 8.55 -19.25
C THR A 321 -6.59 8.22 -20.66
N VAL A 322 -5.94 7.28 -21.34
CA VAL A 322 -6.21 6.99 -22.76
C VAL A 322 -6.73 5.57 -22.95
N LYS A 323 -5.95 4.55 -22.54
CA LYS A 323 -6.23 3.16 -22.91
C LYS A 323 -7.46 2.61 -22.21
N ILE A 324 -7.53 2.74 -20.89
CA ILE A 324 -8.66 2.25 -20.09
C ILE A 324 -9.97 2.94 -20.50
N PRO A 325 -10.05 4.28 -20.61
CA PRO A 325 -11.25 4.93 -21.10
C PRO A 325 -11.70 4.48 -22.48
N ARG A 326 -10.75 4.28 -23.42
CA ARG A 326 -11.06 3.76 -24.76
C ARG A 326 -11.65 2.36 -24.70
N TRP A 327 -11.02 1.45 -23.95
CA TRP A 327 -11.48 0.07 -23.81
C TRP A 327 -12.87 -0.02 -23.18
N LEU A 328 -13.12 0.75 -22.11
CA LEU A 328 -14.44 0.74 -21.48
C LEU A 328 -15.55 1.28 -22.39
N ARG A 329 -15.29 2.36 -23.13
CA ARG A 329 -16.26 2.86 -24.13
C ARG A 329 -16.56 1.83 -25.22
N GLN A 330 -15.58 1.01 -25.61
CA GLN A 330 -15.77 -0.08 -26.56
C GLN A 330 -16.62 -1.22 -25.97
N VAL A 331 -16.40 -1.56 -24.70
CA VAL A 331 -17.19 -2.59 -24.00
C VAL A 331 -18.64 -2.14 -23.79
N VAL A 332 -18.86 -0.90 -23.35
CA VAL A 332 -20.20 -0.32 -23.10
C VAL A 332 -20.94 0.03 -24.39
N GLY A 333 -20.22 0.27 -25.49
CA GLY A 333 -20.83 0.69 -26.75
C GLY A 333 -21.33 2.14 -26.76
N GLY A 334 -20.84 2.99 -25.85
CA GLY A 334 -21.26 4.39 -25.74
C GLY A 334 -20.32 5.27 -24.90
N PRO A 335 -20.61 6.58 -24.79
CA PRO A 335 -19.80 7.50 -24.00
C PRO A 335 -19.96 7.24 -22.49
N LEU A 336 -18.85 7.27 -21.75
CA LEU A 336 -18.81 7.29 -20.30
C LEU A 336 -18.23 8.62 -19.82
N GLU A 337 -18.66 9.10 -18.66
CA GLU A 337 -18.10 10.27 -17.98
C GLU A 337 -16.93 9.83 -17.10
N PHE A 338 -15.72 10.31 -17.40
CA PHE A 338 -14.53 9.97 -16.62
C PHE A 338 -14.10 11.16 -15.77
N ASN A 339 -13.83 10.91 -14.50
CA ASN A 339 -13.15 11.84 -13.62
C ASN A 339 -11.82 11.25 -13.16
N TRP A 340 -10.83 12.09 -12.93
CA TRP A 340 -9.50 11.66 -12.49
C TRP A 340 -9.20 12.24 -11.11
N ALA A 341 -8.80 11.38 -10.19
CA ALA A 341 -8.23 11.76 -8.91
C ALA A 341 -6.77 11.31 -8.87
N SER A 342 -5.88 12.21 -8.45
CA SER A 342 -4.48 11.87 -8.21
C SER A 342 -4.06 12.37 -6.83
N GLY A 343 -3.29 11.57 -6.11
CA GLY A 343 -2.76 11.95 -4.80
C GLY A 343 -3.15 10.99 -3.68
N LEU A 344 -3.11 11.52 -2.45
CA LEU A 344 -3.19 10.74 -1.21
C LEU A 344 -4.61 10.27 -0.85
N GLU A 345 -5.64 10.94 -1.36
CA GLU A 345 -7.03 10.70 -0.95
C GLU A 345 -7.94 10.46 -2.15
N LEU A 346 -8.98 9.66 -1.93
CA LEU A 346 -10.10 9.55 -2.86
C LEU A 346 -11.06 10.73 -2.68
N PRO A 347 -11.78 11.16 -3.73
CA PRO A 347 -12.77 12.24 -3.63
C PRO A 347 -13.86 11.92 -2.59
N ALA A 348 -14.33 12.91 -1.83
CA ALA A 348 -15.36 12.69 -0.80
C ALA A 348 -16.70 12.19 -1.37
N ASN A 349 -17.01 12.54 -2.62
CA ASN A 349 -18.25 12.20 -3.30
C ASN A 349 -18.20 10.84 -4.04
N LEU A 350 -17.61 9.81 -3.41
CA LEU A 350 -17.46 8.49 -4.05
C LEU A 350 -18.79 7.89 -4.54
N LYS A 351 -19.90 8.15 -3.83
CA LYS A 351 -21.24 7.62 -4.17
C LYS A 351 -21.78 8.08 -5.53
N ASP A 352 -21.20 9.12 -6.12
CA ASP A 352 -21.62 9.63 -7.42
C ASP A 352 -21.10 8.77 -8.59
N TYR A 353 -20.14 7.88 -8.32
CA TYR A 353 -19.52 7.03 -9.32
C TYR A 353 -20.14 5.64 -9.34
N LYS A 354 -20.20 5.03 -10.52
CA LYS A 354 -20.61 3.64 -10.72
C LYS A 354 -19.46 2.65 -10.59
N LEU A 355 -18.24 3.10 -10.89
CA LEU A 355 -17.05 2.28 -10.81
C LEU A 355 -15.84 3.14 -10.45
N ILE A 356 -15.02 2.63 -9.54
CA ILE A 356 -13.69 3.17 -9.25
C ILE A 356 -12.64 2.27 -9.90
N ILE A 357 -11.72 2.86 -10.65
CA ILE A 357 -10.61 2.18 -11.28
C ILE A 357 -9.32 2.72 -10.69
N HIS A 358 -8.70 1.92 -9.83
CA HIS A 358 -7.48 2.30 -9.13
C HIS A 358 -6.22 1.86 -9.88
N CYS A 359 -5.15 2.65 -9.83
CA CYS A 359 -3.86 2.25 -10.39
C CYS A 359 -3.23 1.06 -9.61
N GLY A 360 -2.09 0.55 -10.08
CA GLY A 360 -1.36 -0.55 -9.43
C GLY A 360 -0.75 -0.24 -8.05
N ALA A 361 -0.99 0.95 -7.49
CA ALA A 361 -0.55 1.34 -6.15
C ALA A 361 0.97 1.22 -5.90
N CYS A 362 1.80 1.40 -6.95
CA CYS A 362 3.26 1.20 -6.87
C CYS A 362 3.92 2.09 -5.79
N MET A 363 3.41 3.31 -5.59
CA MET A 363 4.00 4.32 -4.71
C MET A 363 3.50 4.29 -3.25
N ILE A 364 2.37 3.62 -2.98
CA ILE A 364 1.76 3.58 -1.65
C ILE A 364 2.00 2.22 -0.97
N ASN A 365 1.80 2.17 0.35
CA ASN A 365 1.90 0.93 1.11
C ASN A 365 0.59 0.12 1.10
N ARG A 366 0.67 -1.13 1.58
CA ARG A 366 -0.50 -2.03 1.67
C ARG A 366 -1.60 -1.42 2.52
N LYS A 367 -1.27 -0.82 3.67
CA LYS A 367 -2.25 -0.22 4.58
C LYS A 367 -3.06 0.90 3.90
N GLU A 368 -2.38 1.80 3.19
CA GLU A 368 -3.04 2.87 2.43
C GLU A 368 -3.94 2.31 1.32
N MET A 369 -3.49 1.29 0.60
CA MET A 369 -4.30 0.65 -0.44
C MET A 369 -5.56 -0.01 0.16
N LEU A 370 -5.43 -0.75 1.27
CA LEU A 370 -6.55 -1.36 1.96
C LEU A 370 -7.53 -0.30 2.51
N HIS A 371 -7.02 0.84 3.00
CA HIS A 371 -7.87 1.95 3.42
C HIS A 371 -8.72 2.48 2.25
N ARG A 372 -8.13 2.64 1.05
CA ARG A 372 -8.87 3.06 -0.15
C ARG A 372 -9.94 2.05 -0.56
N LEU A 373 -9.64 0.75 -0.49
CA LEU A 373 -10.64 -0.30 -0.75
C LEU A 373 -11.79 -0.26 0.27
N MET A 374 -11.47 -0.02 1.55
CA MET A 374 -12.47 0.15 2.61
C MET A 374 -13.38 1.36 2.35
N GLN A 375 -12.83 2.50 1.90
CA GLN A 375 -13.62 3.68 1.54
C GLN A 375 -14.59 3.40 0.39
N ALA A 376 -14.14 2.69 -0.65
CA ALA A 376 -15.01 2.27 -1.75
C ALA A 376 -16.12 1.32 -1.25
N LYS A 377 -15.75 0.30 -0.46
CA LYS A 377 -16.70 -0.65 0.12
C LYS A 377 -17.74 0.02 1.02
N ALA A 378 -17.34 0.99 1.84
CA ALA A 378 -18.23 1.73 2.73
C ALA A 378 -19.25 2.60 1.98
N THR A 379 -18.94 2.99 0.75
CA THR A 379 -19.87 3.74 -0.11
C THR A 379 -20.70 2.84 -1.03
N GLY A 380 -20.41 1.54 -1.05
CA GLY A 380 -21.09 0.56 -1.92
C GLY A 380 -20.66 0.65 -3.39
N VAL A 381 -19.61 1.42 -3.69
CA VAL A 381 -19.13 1.60 -5.07
C VAL A 381 -18.09 0.54 -5.41
N PRO A 382 -18.30 -0.26 -6.47
CA PRO A 382 -17.33 -1.25 -6.92
C PRO A 382 -15.97 -0.62 -7.25
N ILE A 383 -14.90 -1.34 -6.91
CA ILE A 383 -13.53 -0.92 -7.18
C ILE A 383 -12.74 -2.04 -7.86
N VAL A 384 -12.09 -1.71 -8.96
CA VAL A 384 -11.19 -2.60 -9.71
C VAL A 384 -9.84 -1.90 -9.86
N ASN A 385 -8.75 -2.65 -10.11
CA ASN A 385 -7.47 -2.05 -10.45
C ASN A 385 -7.14 -2.20 -11.94
N TYR A 386 -6.14 -1.46 -12.42
CA TYR A 386 -5.74 -1.51 -13.84
C TYR A 386 -5.44 -2.94 -14.31
N GLY A 387 -4.69 -3.72 -13.51
CA GLY A 387 -4.30 -5.07 -13.87
C GLY A 387 -5.48 -6.03 -14.07
N VAL A 388 -6.39 -6.06 -13.09
CA VAL A 388 -7.60 -6.90 -13.12
C VAL A 388 -8.52 -6.44 -14.25
N LEU A 389 -8.74 -5.13 -14.42
CA LEU A 389 -9.55 -4.59 -15.51
C LEU A 389 -8.99 -4.98 -16.88
N ILE A 390 -7.68 -4.83 -17.09
CA ILE A 390 -7.04 -5.20 -18.35
C ILE A 390 -7.23 -6.69 -18.63
N ALA A 391 -7.00 -7.56 -17.62
CA ALA A 391 -7.20 -8.99 -17.78
C ALA A 391 -8.67 -9.35 -18.06
N TYR A 392 -9.61 -8.61 -17.48
CA TYR A 392 -11.05 -8.77 -17.70
C TYR A 392 -11.44 -8.43 -19.14
N VAL A 393 -11.13 -7.20 -19.57
CA VAL A 393 -11.48 -6.69 -20.92
C VAL A 393 -10.87 -7.56 -22.03
N HIS A 394 -9.68 -8.12 -21.81
CA HIS A 394 -9.03 -8.99 -22.79
C HIS A 394 -9.45 -10.47 -22.67
N GLY A 395 -10.45 -10.80 -21.85
CA GLY A 395 -11.05 -12.13 -21.76
C GLY A 395 -10.14 -13.21 -21.16
N ILE A 396 -9.20 -12.82 -20.30
CA ILE A 396 -8.17 -13.73 -19.80
C ILE A 396 -8.08 -13.79 -18.28
N LEU A 397 -8.92 -13.02 -17.58
CA LEU A 397 -8.94 -12.95 -16.12
C LEU A 397 -9.10 -14.33 -15.48
N LYS A 398 -10.01 -15.17 -15.96
CA LYS A 398 -10.20 -16.55 -15.44
C LYS A 398 -8.90 -17.35 -15.44
N ARG A 399 -8.12 -17.28 -16.54
CA ARG A 399 -6.83 -17.95 -16.63
C ARG A 399 -5.78 -17.31 -15.70
N ALA A 400 -5.76 -15.98 -15.63
CA ALA A 400 -4.85 -15.23 -14.77
C ALA A 400 -5.09 -15.45 -13.27
N LEU A 401 -6.33 -15.82 -12.91
CA LEU A 401 -6.77 -16.13 -11.55
C LEU A 401 -6.64 -17.62 -11.17
N ALA A 402 -6.28 -18.50 -12.11
CA ALA A 402 -6.07 -19.92 -11.81
C ALA A 402 -5.11 -20.20 -10.63
N PRO A 403 -4.06 -19.39 -10.37
CA PRO A 403 -3.22 -19.56 -9.19
C PRO A 403 -3.88 -19.13 -7.86
N PHE A 404 -5.04 -18.47 -7.88
CA PHE A 404 -5.70 -17.87 -6.72
C PHE A 404 -7.15 -18.37 -6.58
N PRO A 405 -7.37 -19.57 -6.01
CA PRO A 405 -8.70 -20.21 -5.95
C PRO A 405 -9.79 -19.33 -5.34
N GLU A 406 -9.50 -18.63 -4.23
CA GLU A 406 -10.47 -17.74 -3.56
C GLU A 406 -10.92 -16.58 -4.47
N ALA A 407 -9.99 -15.96 -5.20
CA ALA A 407 -10.33 -14.89 -6.13
C ALA A 407 -11.04 -15.42 -7.39
N ALA A 408 -10.70 -16.64 -7.83
CA ALA A 408 -11.38 -17.31 -8.93
C ALA A 408 -12.83 -17.68 -8.58
N GLN A 409 -13.08 -18.16 -7.36
CA GLN A 409 -14.44 -18.48 -6.87
C GLN A 409 -15.35 -17.25 -6.87
N ASN A 410 -14.86 -16.09 -6.42
CA ASN A 410 -15.65 -14.84 -6.50
C ASN A 410 -16.02 -14.45 -7.95
N LEU A 411 -15.17 -14.82 -8.92
CA LEU A 411 -15.49 -14.65 -10.34
C LEU A 411 -16.57 -15.65 -10.79
N GLU A 412 -16.69 -16.83 -10.20
CA GLU A 412 -17.70 -17.83 -10.57
C GLU A 412 -19.03 -17.62 -9.81
N GLU A 413 -19.02 -17.36 -8.50
CA GLU A 413 -20.23 -17.16 -7.68
C GLU A 413 -21.10 -16.01 -8.20
N ALA A 414 -20.50 -14.86 -8.53
CA ALA A 414 -21.28 -13.77 -9.13
C ALA A 414 -21.57 -13.96 -10.64
N GLU A 415 -21.05 -15.00 -11.31
CA GLU A 415 -21.55 -15.44 -12.63
C GLU A 415 -22.84 -16.27 -12.42
N GLU A 416 -22.88 -17.15 -11.41
CA GLU A 416 -24.06 -17.96 -11.05
C GLU A 416 -25.24 -17.12 -10.54
N GLU A 417 -25.00 -16.13 -9.67
CA GLU A 417 -26.04 -15.18 -9.21
C GLU A 417 -26.66 -14.35 -10.37
N LYS A 418 -25.97 -14.26 -11.50
CA LYS A 418 -26.44 -13.53 -12.69
C LYS A 418 -27.34 -14.40 -13.55
N ASP A 419 -26.98 -15.66 -13.74
CA ASP A 419 -27.82 -16.63 -14.44
C ASP A 419 -29.18 -16.76 -13.71
N GLU A 420 -29.19 -16.86 -12.38
CA GLU A 420 -30.43 -16.92 -11.58
C GLU A 420 -31.30 -15.66 -11.72
N ARG A 421 -30.69 -14.46 -11.78
CA ARG A 421 -31.42 -13.19 -12.00
C ARG A 421 -31.97 -13.06 -13.42
N CYS A 422 -31.27 -13.59 -14.42
CA CYS A 422 -31.71 -13.62 -15.81
C CYS A 422 -32.93 -14.56 -15.98
N TYR A 423 -32.86 -15.76 -15.39
CA TYR A 423 -33.99 -16.71 -15.36
C TYR A 423 -35.22 -16.18 -14.61
N ALA A 424 -35.03 -15.36 -13.57
CA ALA A 424 -36.13 -14.71 -12.85
C ALA A 424 -36.74 -13.50 -13.60
N GLY A 425 -36.00 -12.89 -14.51
CA GLY A 425 -36.43 -11.76 -15.34
C GLY A 425 -37.34 -12.17 -16.52
N ASP A 426 -37.14 -13.37 -17.06
CA ASP A 426 -37.92 -13.93 -18.19
C ASP A 426 -39.29 -14.52 -17.78
N LEU A 427 -39.64 -14.43 -16.49
CA LEU A 427 -40.92 -14.92 -15.92
C LEU A 427 -41.90 -13.79 -15.52
N LYS A 428 -41.70 -12.55 -15.99
CA LYS A 428 -42.61 -11.42 -15.73
C LYS A 428 -43.25 -10.83 -16.97
#